data_AF-A0A7V1RCN2-F1
#
_entry.id   AF-A0A7V1RCN2-F1
#
_cell.length_a   1.000
_cell.length_b   1.000
_cell.length_c   1.000
_cell.angle_alpha   90.00
_cell.angle_beta   90.00
_cell.angle_gamma   90.00
#
_symmetry.space_group_name_H-M   'P 1'
#
loop_
_entity.id
_entity.type
_entity.pdbx_description
1 polymer ?
#
loop_
_entity_poly.entity_id
_entity_poly.type
_entity_poly.pdbx_seq_one_letter_code
_entity_poly.pdbx_strand_id
1 'polypeptide(L)' 'MSMIARAEERITRPTPADPMRREGDGGGPSKPDVKRPDTSDLLKRMKRVDPDAARRYRQRSGE' A
#
# COMPACT_ATOMS: atom_id res chain seq x y z
N MET A 1 3.05 -42.95 -23.54
CA MET A 1 1.67 -42.45 -23.49
C MET A 1 1.55 -41.57 -22.26
N SER A 2 1.36 -40.27 -22.46
CA SER A 2 1.26 -39.24 -21.42
C SER A 2 -0.04 -39.39 -20.63
N MET A 3 0.01 -39.30 -19.30
CA MET A 3 -1.16 -39.10 -18.45
C MET A 3 -1.14 -37.65 -17.95
N ILE A 4 -2.06 -36.89 -18.53
CA ILE A 4 -2.36 -35.49 -18.26
C ILE A 4 -2.67 -35.32 -16.78
N ALA A 5 -1.89 -34.49 -16.09
CA ALA A 5 -2.18 -34.05 -14.73
C ALA A 5 -3.59 -33.43 -14.73
N ARG A 6 -4.52 -34.06 -14.01
CA ARG A 6 -5.83 -33.49 -13.76
C ARG A 6 -5.62 -32.19 -13.00
N ALA A 7 -5.95 -31.09 -13.67
CA ALA A 7 -6.13 -29.81 -13.01
C ALA A 7 -7.24 -30.01 -11.97
N GLU A 8 -6.85 -30.23 -10.72
CA GLU A 8 -7.72 -30.05 -9.59
C GLU A 8 -8.37 -28.68 -9.76
N GLU A 9 -9.68 -28.67 -9.90
CA GLU A 9 -10.48 -27.45 -9.92
C GLU A 9 -10.16 -26.68 -8.64
N ARG A 10 -9.22 -25.73 -8.74
CA ARG A 10 -8.93 -24.79 -7.66
C ARG A 10 -10.21 -24.03 -7.44
N ILE A 11 -10.91 -24.36 -6.35
CA ILE A 11 -12.00 -23.55 -5.82
C ILE A 11 -11.41 -22.17 -5.52
N THR A 12 -11.53 -21.26 -6.48
CA THR A 12 -11.13 -19.87 -6.33
C THR A 12 -12.16 -19.24 -5.41
N ARG A 13 -11.81 -19.08 -4.12
CA ARG A 13 -12.56 -18.18 -3.26
C ARG A 13 -12.52 -16.79 -3.92
N PRO A 14 -13.67 -16.10 -4.08
CA PRO A 14 -13.65 -14.75 -4.61
C PRO A 14 -12.75 -13.90 -3.71
N THR A 15 -11.77 -13.22 -4.32
CA THR A 15 -10.97 -12.22 -3.61
C THR A 15 -11.92 -11.17 -3.04
N PRO A 16 -11.77 -10.76 -1.77
CA PRO A 16 -12.54 -9.65 -1.24
C PRO A 16 -12.28 -8.44 -2.14
N ALA A 17 -13.36 -7.77 -2.55
CA ALA A 17 -13.25 -6.54 -3.33
C ALA A 17 -12.34 -5.55 -2.60
N ASP A 18 -11.47 -4.86 -3.34
CA ASP A 18 -10.67 -3.77 -2.78
C ASP A 18 -11.59 -2.80 -2.03
N PRO A 19 -11.19 -2.30 -0.85
CA PRO A 19 -11.99 -1.34 -0.12
C PRO A 19 -12.25 -0.16 -1.04
N MET A 20 -13.52 0.02 -1.39
CA MET A 20 -13.96 1.11 -2.26
C MET A 20 -13.50 2.41 -1.59
N ARG A 21 -12.63 3.17 -2.26
CA ARG A 21 -12.24 4.49 -1.76
C ARG A 21 -13.53 5.28 -1.67
N ARG A 22 -13.91 5.67 -0.45
CA ARG A 22 -14.97 6.63 -0.24
C ARG A 22 -14.49 7.94 -0.86
N GLU A 23 -14.90 8.20 -2.09
CA GLU A 23 -14.87 9.56 -2.63
C GLU A 23 -15.64 10.40 -1.62
N GLY A 24 -14.95 11.37 -1.01
CA GLY A 24 -15.54 12.16 0.06
C GLY A 24 -16.85 12.76 -0.45
N ASP A 25 -17.96 12.44 0.21
CA ASP A 25 -19.25 13.11 0.00
C ASP A 25 -18.97 14.62 0.00
N GLY A 26 -19.14 15.27 -1.16
CA GLY A 26 -18.56 16.57 -1.53
C GLY A 26 -19.03 17.80 -0.74
N GLY A 27 -19.46 17.64 0.51
CA GLY A 27 -19.92 18.70 1.41
C GLY A 27 -18.94 19.07 2.53
N GLY A 28 -17.80 18.38 2.66
CA GLY A 28 -16.79 18.64 3.69
C GLY A 28 -15.58 19.45 3.18
N PRO A 29 -14.83 20.12 4.08
CA PRO A 29 -13.60 20.79 3.70
C PRO A 29 -12.62 19.79 3.08
N SER A 30 -12.15 20.10 1.87
CA SER A 30 -11.11 19.34 1.17
C SER A 30 -9.78 19.42 1.89
N LYS A 31 -8.89 18.45 1.61
CA LYS A 31 -7.51 18.54 2.11
C LYS A 31 -6.89 19.88 1.67
N PRO A 32 -6.12 20.56 2.53
CA PRO A 32 -5.44 21.78 2.14
C PRO A 32 -4.40 21.51 1.05
N ASP A 33 -4.28 22.44 0.08
CA ASP A 33 -3.26 22.38 -0.97
C ASP A 33 -1.92 22.88 -0.41
N VAL A 34 -1.29 22.03 0.41
CA VAL A 34 0.04 22.29 0.98
C VAL A 34 1.04 21.29 0.43
N LYS A 35 2.24 21.79 0.09
CA LYS A 35 3.35 20.94 -0.33
C LYS A 35 3.79 20.06 0.84
N ARG A 36 4.03 18.78 0.57
CA ARG A 36 4.58 17.86 1.57
C ARG A 36 6.03 18.26 1.85
N PRO A 37 6.48 18.24 3.13
CA PRO A 37 7.87 18.51 3.47
C PRO A 37 8.78 17.40 2.94
N ASP A 38 10.03 17.74 2.63
CA ASP A 38 11.06 16.77 2.24
C ASP A 38 11.36 15.80 3.40
N THR A 39 11.39 14.50 3.11
CA THR A 39 11.60 13.46 4.14
C THR A 39 12.97 12.79 4.06
N SER A 40 13.86 13.24 3.18
CA SER A 40 15.15 12.59 2.92
C SER A 40 16.04 12.52 4.17
N ASP A 41 16.13 13.60 4.94
CA ASP A 41 16.94 13.65 6.16
C ASP A 41 16.30 12.90 7.33
N LEU A 42 14.96 12.81 7.36
CA LEU A 42 14.25 11.93 8.28
C LEU A 42 14.58 10.47 7.97
N LEU A 43 14.46 10.06 6.71
CA LEU A 43 14.74 8.70 6.25
C LEU A 43 16.21 8.31 6.48
N LYS A 44 17.16 9.22 6.29
CA LYS A 44 18.59 8.99 6.61
C LYS A 44 18.78 8.72 8.10
N ARG A 45 18.15 9.50 8.98
CA ARG A 45 18.23 9.29 10.44
C ARG A 45 17.52 8.01 10.87
N MET A 46 16.34 7.74 10.34
CA MET A 46 15.62 6.49 10.59
C MET A 46 16.48 5.30 10.17
N LYS A 47 17.08 5.30 8.98
CA LYS A 47 17.94 4.19 8.52
C LYS A 47 19.14 3.94 9.45
N ARG A 48 19.66 4.98 10.11
CA ARG A 48 20.76 4.84 11.09
C ARG A 48 20.29 4.27 12.44
N VAL A 49 19.08 4.62 12.88
CA VAL A 49 18.54 4.20 14.19
C VAL A 49 17.79 2.88 14.08
N ASP A 50 16.87 2.78 13.11
CA ASP A 50 16.01 1.64 12.82
C ASP A 50 15.69 1.57 11.30
N PRO A 51 16.38 0.69 10.55
CA PRO A 51 16.12 0.47 9.13
C PRO A 51 14.69 -0.02 8.82
N ASP A 52 14.05 -0.77 9.72
CA ASP A 52 12.69 -1.26 9.56
C ASP A 52 11.67 -0.12 9.65
N ALA A 53 11.88 0.83 10.56
CA ALA A 53 11.08 2.03 10.65
C ALA A 53 11.13 2.87 9.36
N ALA A 54 12.32 3.05 8.78
CA ALA A 54 12.49 3.76 7.51
C ALA A 54 11.71 3.07 6.37
N ARG A 55 11.74 1.72 6.33
CA ARG A 55 11.02 0.94 5.31
C ARG A 55 9.51 1.06 5.44
N ARG A 56 8.98 0.94 6.67
CA ARG A 56 7.55 1.11 6.97
C ARG A 56 7.08 2.52 6.66
N TYR A 57 7.90 3.53 6.92
CA TYR A 57 7.58 4.92 6.60
C TYR A 57 7.40 5.11 5.10
N ARG A 58 8.38 4.70 4.28
CA ARG A 58 8.32 4.75 2.80
C ARG A 58 7.04 4.12 2.25
N GLN A 59 6.74 2.90 2.71
CA GLN A 59 5.54 2.17 2.28
C GLN A 59 4.24 2.92 2.63
N ARG A 60 4.17 3.59 3.78
CA ARG A 60 2.98 4.36 4.20
C ARG A 60 2.89 5.72 3.53
N SER A 61 4.01 6.43 3.37
CA SER A 61 4.03 7.80 2.85
C SER A 61 3.99 7.87 1.33
N GLY A 62 4.42 6.79 0.65
CA GLY A 62 4.65 6.74 -0.79
C GLY A 62 5.99 7.37 -1.20
N GLU A 63 6.97 7.39 -0.30
CA GLU A 63 8.36 7.86 -0.54
C GLU A 63 9.31 6.72 -0.94
#